data_AF-A0AAW2HW16-F1
#
_entry.id   AF-A0AAW2HW16-F1
#
_cell.length_a   1.000
_cell.length_b   1.000
_cell.length_c   1.000
_cell.angle_alpha   90.00
_cell.angle_beta   90.00
_cell.angle_gamma   90.00
#
_symmetry.space_group_name_H-M   'P 1'
#
loop_
_entity.id
_entity.type
_entity.pdbx_description
1 polymer ?
#
loop_
_entity_poly.entity_id
_entity_poly.type
_entity_poly.pdbx_seq_one_letter_code
_entity_poly.pdbx_strand_id
1 'polypeptide(L)'
;MGRKKYYCDFCCRFFNDDKNIRSKHINSVAHQKAKADHYDLFKDPEIILRENSAKKPCRRFQNDGHCQFGSSCIYSHYSSFELDMIRQEIARCKAIRTSVNVPPPEAFVQKYDELKRRTCRKSGTSVWSHELPPNLLPVADSLPPSMIPFSVKIYRDLDPDSWG
;
A
#
# COMPACT_ATOMS: atom_id res chain seq x y z
N MET A 1 -21.12 -30.52 -6.99
CA MET A 1 -20.21 -29.40 -7.33
C MET A 1 -20.72 -28.14 -6.64
N GLY A 2 -19.94 -27.58 -5.70
CA GLY A 2 -20.35 -26.38 -4.95
C GLY A 2 -20.18 -25.11 -5.77
N ARG A 3 -21.14 -24.18 -5.68
CA ARG A 3 -21.01 -22.83 -6.27
C ARG A 3 -19.85 -22.09 -5.60
N LYS A 4 -19.00 -21.43 -6.39
CA LYS A 4 -17.92 -20.57 -5.88
C LYS A 4 -18.53 -19.46 -5.04
N LYS A 5 -17.92 -19.14 -3.90
CA LYS A 5 -18.35 -18.07 -3.00
C LYS A 5 -17.37 -16.92 -3.11
N TYR A 6 -17.88 -15.70 -3.16
CA TYR A 6 -17.11 -14.47 -3.09
C TYR A 6 -17.11 -13.95 -1.65
N TYR A 7 -15.95 -13.50 -1.19
CA TYR A 7 -15.78 -12.81 0.09
C TYR A 7 -15.48 -11.35 -0.17
N CYS A 8 -16.19 -10.45 0.52
CA CYS A 8 -15.87 -9.04 0.52
C CYS A 8 -15.13 -8.66 1.81
N ASP A 9 -13.89 -8.19 1.71
CA ASP A 9 -13.07 -7.79 2.85
C ASP A 9 -13.64 -6.58 3.60
N PHE A 10 -14.22 -5.61 2.89
CA PHE A 10 -14.81 -4.41 3.52
C PHE A 10 -16.08 -4.73 4.31
N CYS A 11 -16.89 -5.67 3.82
CA CYS A 11 -18.16 -6.02 4.43
C CYS A 11 -18.09 -7.24 5.35
N CYS A 12 -16.97 -7.96 5.34
CA CYS A 12 -16.72 -9.22 6.04
C CYS A 12 -17.83 -10.29 5.82
N ARG A 13 -18.27 -10.47 4.56
CA ARG A 13 -19.40 -11.35 4.23
C ARG A 13 -19.10 -12.24 3.03
N PHE A 14 -19.60 -13.46 3.09
CA PHE A 14 -19.61 -14.42 1.97
C PHE A 14 -20.95 -14.40 1.25
N PHE A 15 -20.91 -14.46 -0.08
CA PHE A 15 -22.09 -14.65 -0.91
C PHE A 15 -21.77 -15.48 -2.17
N ASN A 16 -22.79 -15.90 -2.91
CA ASN A 16 -22.60 -16.68 -4.14
C ASN A 16 -21.89 -15.82 -5.20
N ASP A 17 -20.84 -16.35 -5.80
CA ASP A 17 -20.04 -15.62 -6.77
C ASP A 17 -20.73 -15.58 -8.14
N ASP A 18 -21.61 -14.59 -8.31
CA ASP A 18 -22.26 -14.22 -9.56
C ASP A 18 -21.88 -12.78 -9.91
N LYS A 19 -21.53 -12.51 -11.18
CA LYS A 19 -21.06 -11.19 -11.63
C LYS A 19 -22.06 -10.08 -11.33
N ASN A 20 -23.35 -10.34 -11.49
CA ASN A 20 -24.40 -9.35 -11.23
C ASN A 20 -24.58 -9.13 -9.73
N ILE A 21 -24.55 -10.20 -8.93
CA ILE A 21 -24.61 -10.11 -7.46
C ILE A 21 -23.41 -9.33 -6.92
N ARG A 22 -22.20 -9.65 -7.39
CA ARG A 22 -20.96 -8.98 -7.00
C ARG A 22 -20.99 -7.49 -7.36
N SER A 23 -21.42 -7.16 -8.57
CA SER A 23 -21.53 -5.77 -9.02
C SER A 23 -22.54 -4.98 -8.18
N LYS A 24 -23.73 -5.54 -7.92
CA LYS A 24 -24.74 -4.92 -7.05
C LYS A 24 -24.23 -4.73 -5.62
N HIS A 25 -23.47 -5.69 -5.10
CA HIS A 25 -22.85 -5.58 -3.78
C HIS A 25 -21.86 -4.41 -3.72
N ILE A 26 -20.90 -4.34 -4.65
CA ILE A 26 -19.85 -3.30 -4.68
C ILE A 26 -20.45 -1.90 -4.84
N ASN A 27 -21.51 -1.77 -5.64
CA ASN A 27 -22.20 -0.49 -5.88
C ASN A 27 -23.23 -0.14 -4.80
N SER A 28 -23.43 -1.02 -3.80
CA SER A 28 -24.37 -0.73 -2.71
C SER A 28 -23.82 0.36 -1.79
N VAL A 29 -24.71 1.21 -1.26
CA VAL A 29 -24.35 2.27 -0.29
C VAL A 29 -23.66 1.69 0.94
N ALA A 30 -24.08 0.52 1.39
CA ALA A 30 -23.45 -0.17 2.53
C ALA A 30 -21.98 -0.51 2.26
N HIS A 31 -21.67 -1.07 1.08
CA HIS A 31 -20.29 -1.36 0.69
C HIS A 31 -19.47 -0.08 0.50
N GLN A 32 -20.03 0.92 -0.18
CA GLN A 32 -19.35 2.21 -0.38
C GLN A 32 -19.00 2.88 0.94
N LYS A 33 -19.91 2.86 1.92
CA LYS A 33 -19.66 3.37 3.27
C LYS A 33 -18.58 2.55 3.99
N ALA A 34 -18.69 1.23 4.02
CA ALA A 34 -17.71 0.36 4.67
C ALA A 34 -16.30 0.54 4.07
N LYS A 35 -16.23 0.70 2.74
CA LYS A 35 -15.00 1.00 2.03
C LYS A 35 -14.44 2.38 2.42
N ALA A 36 -15.27 3.41 2.45
CA ALA A 36 -14.86 4.76 2.87
C ALA A 36 -14.34 4.76 4.31
N ASP A 37 -15.10 4.17 5.25
CA ASP A 37 -14.74 4.07 6.65
C ASP A 37 -13.41 3.32 6.84
N HIS A 38 -13.15 2.26 6.04
CA HIS A 38 -11.87 1.56 6.05
C HIS A 38 -10.71 2.49 5.66
N TYR A 39 -10.84 3.26 4.58
CA TYR A 39 -9.75 4.16 4.15
C TYR A 39 -9.58 5.37 5.05
N ASP A 40 -10.63 5.83 5.72
CA ASP A 40 -10.54 6.92 6.69
C ASP A 40 -9.64 6.55 7.89
N LEU A 41 -9.50 5.27 8.24
CA LEU A 41 -8.56 4.80 9.28
C LEU A 41 -7.08 5.01 8.90
N PHE A 42 -6.79 5.06 7.60
CA PHE A 42 -5.42 5.18 7.06
C PHE A 42 -5.19 6.54 6.38
N LYS A 43 -6.02 7.53 6.70
CA LYS A 43 -5.93 8.86 6.11
C LYS A 43 -4.64 9.55 6.56
N ASP A 44 -4.03 10.31 5.65
CA ASP A 44 -2.80 11.05 5.94
C ASP A 44 -3.04 12.05 7.10
N PRO A 45 -2.16 12.10 8.13
CA PRO A 45 -2.30 13.05 9.23
C PRO A 45 -2.41 14.51 8.76
N GLU A 46 -1.75 14.89 7.66
CA GLU A 46 -1.87 16.25 7.11
C GLU A 46 -3.28 16.54 6.59
N ILE A 47 -3.91 15.55 5.96
CA ILE A 47 -5.28 15.66 5.46
C ILE A 47 -6.25 15.73 6.63
N ILE A 48 -6.09 14.87 7.64
CA ILE A 48 -6.91 14.88 8.86
C ILE A 48 -6.85 16.26 9.53
N LEU A 49 -5.64 16.82 9.70
CA LEU A 49 -5.46 18.12 10.31
C LEU A 49 -6.12 19.23 9.49
N ARG A 50 -5.93 19.24 8.17
CA ARG A 50 -6.54 20.24 7.28
C ARG A 50 -8.07 20.21 7.34
N GLU A 51 -8.67 19.02 7.32
CA GLU A 51 -10.12 18.86 7.32
C GLU A 51 -10.76 19.18 8.67
N ASN A 52 -10.06 18.91 9.79
CA ASN A 52 -10.65 19.00 11.13
C ASN A 52 -10.26 20.27 11.89
N SER A 53 -9.14 20.93 11.55
CA SER A 53 -8.64 22.11 12.28
C SER A 53 -9.57 23.33 12.22
N ALA A 54 -10.30 23.50 11.11
CA ALA A 54 -11.27 24.58 10.95
C ALA A 54 -12.68 24.21 11.45
N LYS A 55 -12.93 22.92 11.74
CA LYS A 55 -14.24 22.44 12.19
C LYS A 55 -14.39 22.65 13.69
N LYS A 56 -15.60 23.01 14.12
CA LYS A 56 -15.95 23.01 15.55
C LYS A 56 -16.01 21.57 16.07
N PRO A 57 -15.65 21.29 17.33
CA PRO A 57 -15.71 19.95 17.90
C PRO A 57 -17.16 19.46 18.00
N CYS A 58 -17.37 18.19 17.67
CA CYS A 58 -18.66 17.51 17.76
C CYS A 58 -19.01 17.23 19.22
N ARG A 59 -19.95 17.98 19.79
CA ARG A 59 -20.35 17.81 21.20
C ARG A 59 -20.84 16.40 21.53
N ARG A 60 -21.62 15.79 20.64
CA ARG A 60 -22.15 14.42 20.84
C ARG A 60 -21.02 13.40 20.90
N PHE A 61 -20.08 13.48 19.96
CA PHE A 61 -18.95 12.56 19.92
C PHE A 61 -18.02 12.75 21.13
N GLN A 62 -17.75 13.99 21.52
CA GLN A 62 -16.88 14.29 22.65
C GLN A 62 -17.48 13.84 24.01
N ASN A 63 -18.80 13.90 24.16
CA ASN A 63 -19.46 13.52 25.41
C ASN A 63 -19.77 12.02 25.47
N ASP A 64 -20.36 11.47 24.40
CA ASP A 64 -20.91 10.11 24.39
C ASP A 64 -19.95 9.10 23.74
N GLY A 65 -18.87 9.56 23.09
CA GLY A 65 -17.98 8.73 22.26
C GLY A 65 -18.64 8.24 20.97
N HIS A 66 -19.90 8.61 20.71
CA HIS A 66 -20.68 8.14 19.58
C HIS A 66 -21.35 9.30 18.82
N CYS A 67 -21.27 9.25 17.49
CA CYS A 67 -21.94 10.20 16.62
C CYS A 67 -22.73 9.45 15.54
N GLN A 68 -24.03 9.74 15.44
CA GLN A 68 -24.93 9.13 14.46
C GLN A 68 -24.52 9.42 13.01
N PHE A 69 -23.81 10.54 12.78
CA PHE A 69 -23.33 10.92 11.45
C PHE A 69 -22.03 10.23 11.04
N GLY A 70 -21.33 9.56 11.98
CA GLY A 70 -20.09 8.83 11.69
C GLY A 70 -19.02 9.68 10.98
N SER A 71 -18.39 9.11 9.96
CA SER A 71 -17.40 9.76 9.08
C SER A 71 -17.95 10.96 8.30
N SER A 72 -19.27 11.05 8.10
CA SER A 72 -19.93 12.16 7.37
C SER A 72 -20.28 13.36 8.26
N CYS A 73 -19.79 13.40 9.50
CA CYS A 73 -20.06 14.51 10.41
C CYS A 73 -19.43 15.82 9.93
N ILE A 74 -20.21 16.91 9.98
CA ILE A 74 -19.73 18.27 9.66
C ILE A 74 -18.83 18.85 10.75
N TYR A 75 -18.86 18.29 11.95
CA TYR A 75 -18.07 18.69 13.11
C TYR A 75 -16.85 17.78 13.29
N SER A 76 -15.79 18.31 13.90
CA SER A 76 -14.58 17.53 14.19
C SER A 76 -14.85 16.48 15.26
N HIS A 77 -14.48 15.23 15.00
CA HIS A 77 -14.44 14.18 16.01
C HIS A 77 -13.13 14.18 16.81
N TYR A 78 -12.16 14.98 16.40
CA TYR A 78 -10.91 15.17 17.13
C TYR A 78 -11.05 16.29 18.16
N SER A 79 -10.53 16.04 19.35
CA SER A 79 -10.30 17.04 20.39
C SER A 79 -9.16 17.97 20.00
N SER A 80 -9.05 19.12 20.68
CA SER A 80 -7.94 20.05 20.48
C SER A 80 -6.59 19.38 20.74
N PHE A 81 -6.52 18.56 21.80
CA PHE A 81 -5.33 17.82 22.17
C PHE A 81 -4.90 16.83 21.07
N GLU A 82 -5.83 16.05 20.52
CA GLU A 82 -5.51 15.11 19.44
C GLU A 82 -5.04 15.82 18.17
N LEU A 83 -5.64 16.96 17.82
CA LEU A 83 -5.18 17.77 16.68
C LEU A 83 -3.77 18.31 16.91
N ASP A 84 -3.42 18.67 18.14
CA ASP A 84 -2.06 19.10 18.49
C ASP A 84 -1.06 17.94 18.43
N MET A 85 -1.44 16.74 18.86
CA MET A 85 -0.61 15.55 18.68
C MET A 85 -0.35 15.25 17.20
N ILE A 86 -1.39 15.36 16.36
CA ILE A 86 -1.26 15.18 14.90
C ILE A 86 -0.31 16.24 14.32
N ARG A 87 -0.41 17.51 14.73
CA ARG A 87 0.53 18.58 14.32
C ARG A 87 1.98 18.25 14.67
N GLN A 88 2.22 17.78 15.89
CA GLN A 88 3.56 17.41 16.35
C GLN A 88 4.12 16.23 15.54
N GLU A 89 3.30 15.23 15.26
CA GLU A 89 3.71 14.07 14.46
C GLU A 89 4.07 14.46 13.02
N ILE A 90 3.29 15.35 12.40
CA ILE A 90 3.62 15.90 11.07
C ILE A 90 4.96 16.63 11.11
N ALA A 91 5.18 17.49 12.12
CA ALA A 91 6.43 18.23 12.27
C ALA A 91 7.63 17.28 12.45
N ARG A 92 7.47 16.23 13.27
CA ARG A 92 8.48 15.18 13.48
C ARG A 92 8.81 14.43 12.18
N CYS A 93 7.79 13.98 11.46
CA CYS A 93 7.97 13.30 10.17
C CYS A 93 8.65 14.19 9.12
N LYS A 94 8.32 15.50 9.09
CA LYS A 94 8.98 16.48 8.22
C LYS A 94 10.45 16.67 8.58
N ALA A 95 10.76 16.81 9.86
CA ALA A 95 12.14 16.96 10.34
C ALA A 95 13.00 15.74 9.96
N ILE A 96 12.45 14.52 10.09
CA ILE A 96 13.13 13.28 9.65
C ILE A 96 13.32 13.28 8.14
N ARG A 97 12.29 13.63 7.36
CA ARG A 97 12.41 13.73 5.90
C ARG A 97 13.49 14.72 5.46
N THR A 98 13.64 15.84 6.16
CA THR A 98 14.68 16.82 5.87
C THR A 98 16.08 16.39 6.33
N SER A 99 16.19 15.56 7.38
CA SER A 99 17.49 15.07 7.85
C SER A 99 18.04 13.94 6.98
N VAL A 100 17.16 13.15 6.34
CA VAL A 100 17.55 12.16 5.35
C VAL A 100 17.86 12.87 4.03
N ASN A 101 19.14 13.07 3.74
CA ASN A 101 19.60 13.52 2.42
C ASN A 101 19.39 12.37 1.41
N VAL A 102 18.19 12.31 0.82
CA VAL A 102 17.93 11.41 -0.31
C VAL A 102 18.64 12.00 -1.52
N PRO A 103 19.63 11.30 -2.11
CA PRO A 103 20.29 11.78 -3.31
C PRO A 103 19.26 12.02 -4.43
N PRO A 104 19.48 13.00 -5.32
CA PRO A 104 18.68 13.14 -6.53
C PRO A 104 18.65 11.83 -7.32
N PRO A 105 17.56 11.52 -8.05
CA PRO A 105 17.47 10.32 -8.89
C PRO A 105 18.68 10.16 -9.83
N GLU A 106 19.24 11.26 -10.31
CA GLU A 106 20.41 11.30 -11.19
C GLU A 106 21.66 10.73 -10.50
N ALA A 107 21.84 11.00 -9.20
CA ALA A 107 22.95 10.45 -8.43
C ALA A 107 22.83 8.93 -8.27
N PHE A 108 21.60 8.40 -8.16
CA PHE A 108 21.37 6.95 -8.16
C PHE A 108 21.70 6.33 -9.52
N VAL A 109 21.29 6.96 -10.62
CA VAL A 109 21.59 6.49 -11.99
C VAL A 109 23.10 6.48 -12.24
N GLN A 110 23.80 7.56 -11.89
CA GLN A 110 25.25 7.65 -12.04
C GLN A 110 25.99 6.55 -11.25
N LYS A 111 25.58 6.32 -10.00
CA LYS A 111 26.13 5.26 -9.16
C LYS A 111 25.86 3.88 -9.75
N TYR A 112 24.68 3.65 -10.32
CA TYR A 112 24.35 2.42 -11.00
C TYR A 112 25.19 2.21 -12.27
N ASP A 113 25.36 3.24 -13.10
CA ASP A 113 26.18 3.19 -14.31
C ASP A 113 27.67 2.97 -13.99
N GLU A 114 28.16 3.57 -12.90
CA GLU A 114 29.50 3.29 -12.38
C GLU A 114 29.63 1.83 -11.95
N LEU A 115 28.67 1.31 -11.19
CA LEU A 115 28.65 -0.10 -10.79
C LEU A 115 28.65 -1.01 -12.01
N LYS A 116 27.77 -0.76 -12.99
CA LYS A 116 27.71 -1.51 -14.25
C LYS A 116 29.04 -1.53 -15.00
N ARG A 117 29.70 -0.38 -15.12
CA ARG A 117 31.03 -0.28 -15.76
C ARG A 117 32.09 -1.08 -14.99
N ARG A 118 32.04 -1.09 -13.66
CA ARG A 118 32.97 -1.87 -12.82
C ARG A 118 32.73 -3.37 -12.93
N THR A 119 31.47 -3.82 -13.01
CA THR A 119 31.11 -5.25 -13.11
C THR A 119 31.42 -5.80 -14.50
N CYS A 120 31.04 -5.09 -15.57
CA CYS A 120 31.35 -5.52 -16.95
C CYS A 120 32.87 -5.63 -17.21
N ARG A 121 33.69 -4.75 -16.59
CA ARG A 121 35.16 -4.82 -16.71
C ARG A 121 35.78 -6.02 -15.98
N LYS A 122 35.10 -6.60 -14.98
CA LYS A 122 35.67 -7.68 -14.14
C LYS A 122 35.15 -9.07 -14.48
N SER A 123 33.92 -9.21 -15.00
CA SER A 123 33.29 -10.53 -15.16
C SER A 123 32.48 -10.71 -16.44
N GLY A 124 32.42 -9.73 -17.34
CA GLY A 124 31.63 -9.80 -18.59
C GLY A 124 30.11 -9.97 -18.37
N THR A 125 29.65 -9.95 -17.12
CA THR A 125 28.27 -10.25 -16.71
C THR A 125 27.52 -8.97 -16.32
N SER A 126 26.21 -8.96 -16.58
CA SER A 126 25.27 -7.89 -16.23
C SER A 126 25.21 -7.67 -14.71
N VAL A 127 24.86 -6.46 -14.26
CA VAL A 127 24.56 -6.17 -12.84
C VAL A 127 23.36 -6.97 -12.34
N TRP A 128 22.43 -7.26 -13.25
CA TRP A 128 21.34 -8.21 -13.05
C TRP A 128 21.75 -9.52 -13.73
N SER A 129 22.50 -10.34 -13.00
CA SER A 129 22.77 -11.72 -13.43
C SER A 129 21.52 -12.55 -13.15
N HIS A 130 21.06 -13.31 -14.13
CA HIS A 130 20.03 -14.34 -13.94
C HIS A 130 20.59 -15.61 -13.28
N GLU A 131 21.84 -15.55 -12.81
CA GLU A 131 22.55 -16.68 -12.24
C GLU A 131 22.57 -16.57 -10.72
N LEU A 132 22.37 -17.70 -10.04
CA LEU A 132 22.45 -17.79 -8.59
C LEU A 132 23.86 -17.41 -8.12
N PRO A 133 23.99 -16.62 -7.04
CA PRO A 133 25.27 -16.34 -6.43
C PRO A 133 26.06 -17.64 -6.16
N PRO A 134 27.39 -17.67 -6.30
CA PRO A 134 28.19 -18.90 -6.16
C PRO A 134 27.96 -19.67 -4.85
N ASN A 135 27.69 -18.95 -3.76
CA ASN A 135 27.42 -19.53 -2.44
C ASN A 135 26.07 -20.27 -2.36
N LEU A 136 25.16 -20.02 -3.30
CA LEU A 136 23.84 -20.63 -3.37
C LEU A 136 23.73 -21.71 -4.45
N LEU A 137 24.74 -21.87 -5.32
CA LEU A 137 24.82 -22.95 -6.30
C LEU A 137 24.72 -24.35 -5.67
N PRO A 138 25.35 -24.65 -4.51
CA PRO A 138 25.27 -25.99 -3.91
C PRO A 138 23.86 -26.37 -3.42
N VAL A 139 22.99 -25.39 -3.21
CA VAL A 139 21.66 -25.55 -2.61
C VAL A 139 20.55 -25.25 -3.65
N ALA A 140 20.92 -24.96 -4.90
CA ALA A 140 20.02 -24.44 -5.94
C ALA A 140 18.74 -25.28 -6.13
N ASP A 141 18.86 -26.61 -6.08
CA ASP A 141 17.73 -27.54 -6.28
C ASP A 141 16.74 -27.58 -5.11
N SER A 142 17.12 -27.06 -3.94
CA SER A 142 16.29 -27.03 -2.73
C SER A 142 15.78 -25.63 -2.37
N LEU A 143 16.09 -24.62 -3.20
CA LEU A 143 15.60 -23.26 -2.98
C LEU A 143 14.13 -23.13 -3.38
N PRO A 144 13.30 -22.44 -2.59
CA PRO A 144 11.93 -22.16 -2.97
C PRO A 144 11.90 -21.25 -4.22
N PRO A 145 10.85 -21.33 -5.06
CA PRO A 145 10.75 -20.55 -6.30
C PRO A 145 10.95 -19.03 -6.15
N SER A 146 10.62 -18.47 -4.98
CA SER A 146 10.81 -17.05 -4.66
C SER A 146 12.27 -16.63 -4.45
N MET A 147 13.19 -17.58 -4.24
CA MET A 147 14.62 -17.34 -4.06
C MET A 147 15.47 -17.70 -5.29
N ILE A 148 14.84 -18.25 -6.34
CA ILE A 148 15.48 -18.51 -7.61
C ILE A 148 15.41 -17.23 -8.46
N PRO A 149 16.51 -16.74 -9.03
CA PRO A 149 16.51 -15.58 -9.92
C PRO A 149 15.51 -15.79 -11.06
N PHE A 150 14.63 -14.81 -11.26
CA PHE A 150 13.68 -14.84 -12.37
C PHE A 150 14.45 -14.84 -13.70
N SER A 151 14.15 -15.79 -14.59
CA SER A 151 14.75 -15.83 -15.92
C SER A 151 13.85 -15.14 -16.94
N VAL A 152 14.44 -14.48 -17.94
CA VAL A 152 13.70 -13.81 -19.04
C VAL A 152 12.82 -14.79 -19.83
N LYS A 153 13.15 -16.09 -19.80
CA LYS A 153 12.37 -17.13 -20.49
C LYS A 153 10.94 -17.22 -19.98
N ILE A 154 10.74 -17.03 -18.67
CA ILE A 154 9.41 -17.08 -18.03
C ILE A 154 8.46 -16.06 -18.69
N TYR A 155 8.94 -14.86 -19.04
CA TYR A 155 8.10 -13.84 -19.67
C TYR A 155 7.73 -14.13 -21.12
N ARG A 156 8.53 -14.92 -21.85
CA ARG A 156 8.19 -15.29 -23.24
C ARG A 156 7.06 -16.30 -23.30
N ASP A 157 6.90 -17.08 -22.24
CA ASP A 157 5.90 -18.14 -22.13
C ASP A 157 4.63 -17.67 -21.39
N LEU A 158 4.63 -16.45 -20.85
CA LEU A 158 3.46 -15.85 -20.23
C LEU A 158 2.54 -15.30 -21.32
N ASP A 159 1.38 -15.95 -21.50
CA ASP A 159 0.27 -15.43 -22.29
C ASP A 159 -0.50 -14.38 -21.48
N PRO A 160 -0.38 -13.08 -21.78
CA PRO A 160 -1.05 -12.02 -21.03
C PRO A 160 -2.58 -12.13 -21.08
N ASP A 161 -3.12 -12.74 -22.13
CA ASP A 161 -4.57 -12.93 -22.30
C ASP A 161 -5.14 -13.98 -21.33
N SER A 162 -4.29 -14.82 -20.74
CA SER A 162 -4.69 -15.78 -19.70
C SER A 162 -4.96 -15.14 -18.34
N TRP A 163 -4.63 -13.86 -18.16
CA TRP A 163 -4.72 -13.15 -16.87
C TRP A 163 -6.09 -12.49 -16.63
N GLY A 164 -7.03 -12.62 -17.57
CA GLY A 164 -8.47 -12.37 -17.38
C GLY A 164 -8.97 -10.98 -17.75
#